data_AF-A0A0U2YF53-F1
#
_entry.id   AF-A0A0U2YF53-F1
#
_cell.length_a   1.000
_cell.length_b   1.000
_cell.length_c   1.000
_cell.angle_alpha   90.00
_cell.angle_beta   90.00
_cell.angle_gamma   90.00
#
_symmetry.space_group_name_H-M   'P 1'
#
loop_
_entity.id
_entity.type
_entity.pdbx_description
1 polymer ?
#
loop_
_entity_poly.entity_id
_entity_poly.type
_entity_poly.pdbx_seq_one_letter_code
_entity_poly.pdbx_strand_id
1 'polypeptide(L)'
;ATVTEIYDYLRLLFARIGVPHCPVCSKPVTRQTTQNIVDQVTHLPTGARLMILAPVVTDKKGAFEHIPEQYQRAGFARARVDGVVYALDEFPELDKNYKHTIDVVIDRLVNDEDSRSRLAQSVEQALEAAEGKVKAVNADSNEEFVYSLMYACIDHPDVAIPELEPRTFSFNSPHGAC
;
A
#
# COMPACT_ATOMS: atom_id res chain seq x y z
N ALA A 1 -22.85 14.98 -24.80
CA ALA A 1 -22.08 16.22 -25.00
C ALA A 1 -22.70 17.30 -24.10
N THR A 2 -21.90 18.01 -23.30
CA THR A 2 -22.40 19.15 -22.52
C THR A 2 -22.61 20.35 -23.44
N VAL A 3 -23.66 21.15 -23.17
CA VAL A 3 -24.07 22.27 -24.04
C VAL A 3 -23.00 23.36 -24.12
N THR A 4 -22.21 23.49 -23.06
CA THR A 4 -21.03 24.36 -22.98
C THR A 4 -19.81 23.52 -22.62
N GLU A 5 -18.64 23.82 -23.17
CA GLU A 5 -17.37 23.17 -22.81
C GLU A 5 -16.93 23.45 -21.36
N ILE A 6 -17.66 24.28 -20.60
CA ILE A 6 -17.40 24.59 -19.19
C ILE A 6 -17.18 23.31 -18.36
N TYR A 7 -17.99 22.27 -18.59
CA TYR A 7 -17.83 21.01 -17.87
C TYR A 7 -16.51 20.30 -18.19
N ASP A 8 -15.99 20.45 -19.41
CA ASP A 8 -14.71 19.87 -19.84
C ASP A 8 -13.55 20.56 -19.12
N TYR A 9 -13.63 21.88 -18.96
CA TYR A 9 -12.70 22.64 -18.14
C TYR A 9 -12.79 22.31 -16.66
N LEU A 10 -13.99 22.10 -16.11
CA LEU A 10 -14.16 21.65 -14.73
C LEU A 10 -13.51 20.28 -14.50
N ARG A 11 -13.69 19.32 -15.41
CA ARG A 11 -13.04 18.00 -15.35
C ARG A 11 -11.52 18.12 -15.32
N LEU A 12 -10.94 19.00 -16.14
CA LEU A 12 -9.50 19.28 -16.13
C LEU A 12 -9.05 19.92 -14.81
N LEU A 13 -9.81 20.89 -14.28
CA LEU A 13 -9.52 21.56 -13.02
C LEU A 13 -9.46 20.57 -11.86
N PHE A 14 -10.50 19.76 -11.71
CA PHE A 14 -10.58 18.77 -10.63
C PHE A 14 -9.53 17.66 -10.76
N ALA A 15 -9.17 17.26 -11.99
CA ALA A 15 -8.11 16.27 -12.21
C ALA A 15 -6.71 16.80 -11.88
N ARG A 16 -6.44 18.09 -12.11
CA ARG A 16 -5.08 18.64 -11.99
C ARG A 16 -4.76 19.18 -10.60
N ILE A 17 -5.71 19.88 -9.97
CA ILE A 17 -5.48 20.54 -8.69
C ILE A 17 -6.54 20.19 -7.63
N GLY A 18 -7.43 19.25 -7.96
CA GLY A 18 -8.36 18.73 -6.97
C GLY A 18 -7.61 17.99 -5.86
N VAL A 19 -8.00 18.26 -4.62
CA VAL A 19 -7.54 17.49 -3.46
C VAL A 19 -8.57 16.38 -3.24
N PRO A 20 -8.21 15.11 -3.48
CA PRO A 20 -9.13 14.01 -3.23
C PRO A 20 -9.29 13.83 -1.71
N HIS A 21 -10.50 13.46 -1.30
CA HIS A 21 -10.82 13.19 0.09
C HIS A 21 -11.41 11.79 0.23
N CYS A 22 -11.21 11.16 1.39
CA CYS A 22 -11.83 9.88 1.69
C CYS A 22 -13.37 10.04 1.72
N PRO A 23 -14.15 9.20 1.02
CA PRO A 23 -15.61 9.28 1.05
C PRO A 23 -16.21 8.91 2.41
N VAL A 24 -15.46 8.23 3.28
CA VAL A 24 -15.94 7.79 4.61
C VAL A 24 -15.65 8.82 5.70
N CYS A 25 -14.43 9.33 5.79
CA CYS A 25 -14.03 10.28 6.86
C CYS A 25 -13.70 11.69 6.38
N SER A 26 -13.76 11.96 5.07
CA SER A 26 -13.49 13.26 4.46
C SER A 26 -12.09 13.82 4.71
N LYS A 27 -11.13 13.02 5.20
CA LYS A 27 -9.71 13.42 5.28
C LYS A 27 -9.09 13.49 3.88
N PRO A 28 -8.18 14.44 3.61
CA PRO A 28 -7.46 14.50 2.34
C PRO A 28 -6.63 13.24 2.15
N VAL A 29 -6.60 12.71 0.93
CA VAL A 29 -5.77 11.56 0.57
C VAL A 29 -4.66 12.00 -0.37
N THR A 30 -3.48 11.43 -0.17
CA THR A 30 -2.29 11.77 -0.94
C THR A 30 -1.78 10.52 -1.63
N ARG A 31 -1.43 10.65 -2.91
CA ARG A 31 -0.55 9.68 -3.58
C ARG A 31 0.89 10.01 -3.26
N GLN A 32 1.73 8.99 -3.13
CA GLN A 32 3.17 9.18 -2.98
C GLN A 32 3.91 8.56 -4.17
N THR A 33 5.10 9.07 -4.45
CA THR A 33 6.03 8.42 -5.40
C THR A 33 6.90 7.43 -4.64
N THR A 34 7.40 6.42 -5.34
CA THR A 34 8.35 5.46 -4.75
C THR A 34 9.54 6.17 -4.10
N GLN A 35 10.11 7.18 -4.78
CA GLN A 35 11.21 7.97 -4.24
C GLN A 35 10.85 8.68 -2.93
N ASN A 36 9.66 9.30 -2.85
CA ASN A 36 9.23 9.95 -1.61
C ASN A 36 9.05 8.95 -0.47
N ILE A 37 8.56 7.75 -0.75
CA ILE A 37 8.43 6.67 0.25
C ILE A 37 9.82 6.28 0.75
N VAL A 38 10.78 6.04 -0.16
CA VAL A 38 12.17 5.71 0.21
C VAL A 38 12.79 6.80 1.07
N ASP A 39 12.62 8.07 0.70
CA ASP A 39 13.15 9.19 1.45
C ASP A 39 12.50 9.29 2.84
N GLN A 40 11.18 9.07 2.96
CA GLN A 40 10.48 9.02 4.24
C GLN A 40 10.97 7.88 5.14
N VAL A 41 11.19 6.69 4.59
CA VAL A 41 11.71 5.54 5.37
C VAL A 41 13.17 5.78 5.77
N THR A 42 13.96 6.45 4.93
CA THR A 42 15.36 6.81 5.24
C THR A 42 15.44 7.79 6.42
N HIS A 43 14.44 8.67 6.58
CA HIS A 43 14.33 9.61 7.70
C HIS A 43 13.95 8.98 9.04
N LEU A 44 13.64 7.67 9.08
CA LEU A 44 13.51 6.95 10.34
C LEU A 44 14.84 6.95 11.12
N PRO A 45 14.85 6.64 12.43
CA PRO A 45 16.07 6.70 13.23
C PRO A 45 17.22 5.89 12.61
N THR A 46 18.40 6.50 12.50
CA THR A 46 19.61 5.82 12.03
C THR A 46 19.98 4.68 12.98
N GLY A 47 20.33 3.52 12.44
CA GLY A 47 20.62 2.31 13.19
C GLY A 47 19.38 1.49 13.59
N ALA A 48 18.16 1.96 13.28
CA ALA A 48 16.94 1.20 13.53
C ALA A 48 16.91 -0.08 12.67
N ARG A 49 16.48 -1.19 13.26
CA ARG A 49 16.22 -2.43 12.51
C ARG A 49 14.88 -2.33 11.81
N LEU A 50 14.90 -2.19 10.49
CA LEU A 50 13.70 -2.09 9.68
C LEU A 50 13.33 -3.44 9.06
N MET A 51 12.05 -3.76 9.12
CA MET A 51 11.43 -4.82 8.35
C MET A 51 10.54 -4.20 7.29
N ILE A 52 10.86 -4.46 6.02
CA ILE A 52 10.08 -4.00 4.88
C ILE A 52 9.11 -5.11 4.50
N LEU A 53 7.83 -4.75 4.46
CA LEU A 53 6.71 -5.66 4.37
C LEU A 53 5.80 -5.26 3.22
N ALA A 54 5.28 -6.27 2.51
CA ALA A 54 4.23 -6.10 1.51
C ALA A 54 2.89 -6.53 2.13
N PRO A 55 1.96 -5.61 2.45
CA PRO A 55 0.68 -5.93 3.08
C PRO A 55 -0.30 -6.50 2.05
N VAL A 56 -0.32 -7.83 1.91
CA VAL A 56 -1.11 -8.53 0.89
C VAL A 56 -2.56 -8.74 1.34
N VAL A 57 -2.78 -8.86 2.65
CA VAL A 57 -4.11 -8.94 3.27
C VAL A 57 -4.14 -8.04 4.49
N THR A 58 -5.16 -7.20 4.60
CA THR A 58 -5.35 -6.30 5.74
C THR A 58 -6.77 -6.43 6.27
N ASP A 59 -6.93 -6.89 7.51
CA ASP A 59 -8.23 -6.97 8.22
C ASP A 59 -9.37 -7.65 7.42
N LYS A 60 -9.06 -8.70 6.66
CA LYS A 60 -10.03 -9.44 5.83
C LYS A 60 -10.31 -10.82 6.39
N LYS A 61 -11.56 -11.27 6.25
CA LYS A 61 -11.96 -12.64 6.60
C LYS A 61 -11.58 -13.63 5.51
N GLY A 62 -11.01 -14.77 5.87
CA GLY A 62 -10.65 -15.83 4.93
C GLY A 62 -9.55 -16.74 5.45
N ALA A 63 -9.44 -17.93 4.86
CA ALA A 63 -8.38 -18.89 5.19
C ALA A 63 -7.06 -18.63 4.43
N PHE A 64 -7.13 -17.92 3.30
CA PHE A 64 -5.97 -17.48 2.50
C PHE A 64 -4.95 -18.58 2.11
N GLU A 65 -5.42 -19.82 1.93
CA GLU A 65 -4.58 -21.01 1.65
C GLU A 65 -3.70 -20.91 0.39
N HIS A 66 -4.02 -20.01 -0.54
CA HIS A 66 -3.27 -19.80 -1.79
C HIS A 66 -2.03 -18.91 -1.61
N ILE A 67 -1.99 -18.07 -0.57
CA ILE A 67 -0.92 -17.08 -0.35
C ILE A 67 0.46 -17.75 -0.21
N PRO A 68 0.63 -18.82 0.58
CA PRO A 68 1.95 -19.40 0.80
C PRO A 68 2.59 -19.89 -0.50
N GLU A 69 1.82 -20.64 -1.30
CA GLU A 69 2.29 -21.18 -2.57
C GLU A 69 2.58 -20.08 -3.60
N GLN A 70 1.74 -19.04 -3.65
CA GLN A 70 1.92 -17.89 -4.54
C GLN A 70 3.24 -17.16 -4.26
N TYR A 71 3.50 -16.81 -2.99
CA TYR A 71 4.68 -16.01 -2.64
C TYR A 71 5.95 -16.85 -2.51
N GLN A 72 5.87 -18.16 -2.23
CA GLN A 72 7.02 -19.06 -2.37
C GLN A 72 7.50 -19.14 -3.81
N ARG A 73 6.59 -19.26 -4.79
CA ARG A 73 6.94 -19.25 -6.22
C ARG A 73 7.58 -17.93 -6.66
N ALA A 74 7.19 -16.82 -6.03
CA ALA A 74 7.80 -15.51 -6.25
C ALA A 74 9.17 -15.36 -5.56
N GLY A 75 9.65 -16.38 -4.83
CA GLY A 75 10.98 -16.41 -4.21
C GLY A 75 11.03 -15.85 -2.78
N PHE A 76 9.87 -15.56 -2.16
CA PHE A 76 9.82 -15.14 -0.77
C PHE A 76 9.89 -16.35 0.17
N ALA A 77 10.37 -16.14 1.38
CA ALA A 77 10.56 -17.21 2.37
C ALA A 77 9.71 -17.03 3.65
N ARG A 78 9.27 -15.81 3.96
CA ARG A 78 8.61 -15.49 5.23
C ARG A 78 7.41 -14.58 5.02
N ALA A 79 6.41 -14.73 5.88
CA ALA A 79 5.29 -13.81 6.02
C ALA A 79 4.99 -13.57 7.49
N ARG A 80 4.51 -12.37 7.81
CA ARG A 80 4.00 -12.00 9.12
C ARG A 80 2.48 -12.12 9.08
N VAL A 81 1.94 -13.04 9.87
CA VAL A 81 0.50 -13.32 9.97
C VAL A 81 0.04 -12.93 11.36
N ASP A 82 -0.92 -12.01 11.45
CA ASP A 82 -1.47 -11.46 12.69
C ASP A 82 -0.38 -11.03 13.70
N GLY A 83 0.69 -10.44 13.17
CA GLY A 83 1.83 -9.93 13.95
C GLY A 83 2.95 -10.95 14.21
N VAL A 84 2.74 -12.24 13.92
CA VAL A 84 3.73 -13.30 14.13
C VAL A 84 4.39 -13.69 12.81
N VAL A 85 5.73 -13.76 12.78
CA VAL A 85 6.48 -14.13 11.58
C VAL A 85 6.57 -15.65 11.45
N TYR A 86 6.06 -16.17 10.34
CA TYR A 86 6.14 -17.57 9.94
C TYR A 86 7.03 -17.71 8.71
N ALA A 87 7.65 -18.89 8.59
CA ALA A 87 8.18 -19.31 7.30
C ALA A 87 6.99 -19.73 6.40
N LEU A 88 7.07 -19.46 5.10
CA LEU A 88 5.95 -19.73 4.20
C LEU A 88 5.69 -21.24 4.03
N ASP A 89 6.69 -22.09 4.27
CA ASP A 89 6.56 -23.56 4.30
C ASP A 89 5.90 -24.07 5.59
N GLU A 90 5.96 -23.30 6.66
CA GLU A 90 5.29 -23.54 7.95
C GLU A 90 4.14 -22.54 8.18
N PHE A 91 3.40 -22.21 7.12
CA PHE A 91 2.32 -21.24 7.20
C PHE A 91 1.15 -21.77 8.05
N PRO A 92 0.61 -20.98 9.00
CA PRO A 92 -0.46 -21.43 9.88
C PRO A 92 -1.79 -21.58 9.12
N GLU A 93 -2.62 -22.54 9.53
CA GLU A 93 -4.01 -22.59 9.08
C GLU A 93 -4.83 -21.45 9.70
N LEU A 94 -5.56 -20.71 8.86
CA LEU A 94 -6.35 -19.56 9.26
C LEU A 94 -7.85 -19.86 9.23
N ASP A 95 -8.59 -19.41 10.25
CA ASP A 95 -10.03 -19.61 10.31
C ASP A 95 -10.75 -18.56 9.44
N LYS A 96 -11.44 -19.06 8.40
CA LYS A 96 -12.24 -18.25 7.46
C LYS A 96 -13.23 -17.28 8.10
N ASN A 97 -13.65 -17.47 9.34
CA ASN A 97 -14.63 -16.63 10.01
C ASN A 97 -14.02 -15.39 10.68
N TYR A 98 -12.71 -15.42 10.95
CA TYR A 98 -11.98 -14.35 11.61
C TYR A 98 -11.25 -13.48 10.60
N LYS A 99 -10.99 -12.23 10.99
CA LYS A 99 -10.22 -11.29 10.19
C LYS A 99 -8.74 -11.53 10.43
N HIS A 100 -7.97 -11.56 9.36
CA HIS A 100 -6.53 -11.77 9.40
C HIS A 100 -5.80 -10.64 8.67
N THR A 101 -4.57 -10.39 9.10
CA THR A 101 -3.61 -9.49 8.44
C THR A 101 -2.37 -10.29 8.07
N ILE A 102 -2.00 -10.26 6.79
CA ILE A 102 -0.88 -11.01 6.24
C ILE A 102 0.03 -10.03 5.50
N ASP A 103 1.26 -9.93 5.98
CA ASP A 103 2.31 -9.12 5.38
C ASP A 103 3.45 -10.03 4.90
N VAL A 104 3.81 -10.01 3.61
CA VAL A 104 4.97 -10.76 3.11
C VAL A 104 6.25 -10.02 3.51
N VAL A 105 7.23 -10.73 4.06
CA VAL A 105 8.50 -10.14 4.48
C VAL A 105 9.41 -10.03 3.26
N ILE A 106 9.69 -8.80 2.84
CA ILE A 106 10.51 -8.52 1.66
C ILE A 106 11.98 -8.44 2.04
N ASP A 107 12.30 -7.59 3.01
CA ASP A 107 13.67 -7.45 3.49
C ASP A 107 13.73 -7.07 4.97
N ARG A 108 14.89 -7.33 5.58
CA ARG A 108 15.26 -6.90 6.92
C ARG A 108 16.64 -6.27 6.85
N LEU A 109 16.71 -4.98 7.17
CA LEU A 109 17.93 -4.18 7.07
C LEU A 109 18.06 -3.23 8.26
N VAL A 110 19.26 -2.71 8.46
CA VAL A 110 19.51 -1.63 9.42
C VAL A 110 19.48 -0.33 8.64
N ASN A 111 18.82 0.69 9.18
CA ASN A 111 18.72 1.99 8.51
C ASN A 111 20.04 2.76 8.65
N ASP A 112 20.90 2.66 7.65
CA ASP A 112 22.15 3.42 7.53
C ASP A 112 22.30 4.01 6.11
N GLU A 113 23.26 4.93 5.90
CA GLU A 113 23.44 5.59 4.60
C GLU A 113 23.79 4.60 3.48
N ASP A 114 24.54 3.53 3.79
CA ASP A 114 24.97 2.52 2.83
C ASP A 114 23.79 1.62 2.39
N SER A 115 22.81 1.41 3.27
CA SER A 115 21.63 0.59 3.03
C SER A 115 20.59 1.27 2.12
N ARG A 116 20.75 2.56 1.80
CA ARG A 116 19.74 3.33 1.04
C ARG A 116 19.39 2.69 -0.31
N SER A 117 20.39 2.18 -1.03
CA SER A 117 20.16 1.51 -2.33
C SER A 117 19.37 0.22 -2.18
N ARG A 118 19.69 -0.58 -1.16
CA ARG A 118 18.99 -1.81 -0.81
C ARG A 118 17.57 -1.55 -0.31
N LEU A 119 17.39 -0.49 0.48
CA LEU A 119 16.08 -0.03 0.93
C LEU A 119 15.20 0.35 -0.26
N ALA A 120 15.73 1.11 -1.22
CA ALA A 120 15.00 1.49 -2.43
C ALA A 120 14.51 0.24 -3.20
N GLN A 121 15.40 -0.72 -3.43
CA GLN A 121 15.05 -1.99 -4.10
C GLN A 121 13.99 -2.78 -3.31
N SER A 122 14.11 -2.81 -1.98
CA SER A 122 13.16 -3.51 -1.10
C SER A 122 11.78 -2.86 -1.11
N VAL A 123 11.73 -1.52 -1.13
CA VAL A 123 10.49 -0.76 -1.22
C VAL A 123 9.83 -1.00 -2.58
N GLU A 124 10.59 -0.96 -3.68
CA GLU A 124 10.08 -1.29 -5.03
C GLU A 124 9.47 -2.69 -5.07
N GLN A 125 10.22 -3.69 -4.60
CA GLN A 125 9.74 -5.07 -4.57
C GLN A 125 8.49 -5.24 -3.69
N ALA A 126 8.41 -4.54 -2.56
CA ALA A 126 7.23 -4.56 -1.69
C ALA A 126 6.00 -3.97 -2.37
N LEU A 127 6.18 -2.83 -3.04
CA LEU A 127 5.13 -2.16 -3.80
C LEU A 127 4.63 -3.05 -4.93
N GLU A 128 5.51 -3.74 -5.65
CA GLU A 128 5.10 -4.71 -6.68
C GLU A 128 4.32 -5.89 -6.10
N ALA A 129 4.76 -6.42 -4.95
CA ALA A 129 4.18 -7.59 -4.30
C ALA A 129 2.79 -7.35 -3.66
N ALA A 130 2.47 -6.09 -3.31
CA ALA A 130 1.22 -5.71 -2.64
C ALA A 130 0.49 -4.54 -3.35
N GLU A 131 0.48 -4.53 -4.68
CA GLU A 131 -0.33 -3.62 -5.52
C GLU A 131 -0.16 -2.13 -5.15
N GLY A 132 1.09 -1.69 -4.97
CA GLY A 132 1.44 -0.31 -4.67
C GLY A 132 1.34 0.06 -3.20
N LYS A 133 1.27 -0.91 -2.28
CA LYS A 133 1.31 -0.69 -0.83
C LYS A 133 2.59 -1.26 -0.23
N VAL A 134 3.13 -0.60 0.77
CA VAL A 134 4.30 -1.07 1.53
C VAL A 134 4.16 -0.67 2.99
N LYS A 135 4.65 -1.52 3.89
CA LYS A 135 4.71 -1.27 5.32
C LYS A 135 6.16 -1.38 5.78
N ALA A 136 6.63 -0.39 6.53
CA ALA A 136 7.92 -0.42 7.20
C ALA A 136 7.70 -0.55 8.70
N VAL A 137 8.34 -1.53 9.32
CA VAL A 137 8.22 -1.78 10.77
C VAL A 137 9.57 -1.61 11.40
N ASN A 138 9.65 -0.77 12.43
CA ASN A 138 10.82 -0.68 13.29
C ASN A 138 10.77 -1.84 14.29
N ALA A 139 11.68 -2.81 14.15
CA ALA A 139 11.72 -3.99 14.99
C ALA A 139 12.14 -3.70 16.44
N ASP A 140 12.78 -2.55 16.70
CA ASP A 140 13.22 -2.17 18.05
C ASP A 140 12.09 -1.47 18.84
N SER A 141 11.29 -0.62 18.19
CA SER A 141 10.15 0.10 18.82
C SER A 141 8.78 -0.53 18.56
N ASN A 142 8.69 -1.48 17.62
CA ASN A 142 7.46 -2.06 17.09
C ASN A 142 6.50 -1.02 16.47
N GLU A 143 7.02 0.15 16.06
CA GLU A 143 6.26 1.16 15.32
C GLU A 143 6.10 0.74 13.85
N GLU A 144 4.88 0.92 13.33
CA GLU A 144 4.54 0.58 11.95
C GLU A 144 4.22 1.84 11.13
N PHE A 145 4.79 1.92 9.94
CA PHE A 145 4.55 2.98 8.97
C PHE A 145 3.99 2.36 7.70
N VAL A 146 2.86 2.87 7.21
CA VAL A 146 2.20 2.38 6.00
C VAL A 146 2.26 3.44 4.91
N TYR A 147 2.67 3.03 3.72
CA TYR A 147 2.78 3.89 2.54
C TYR A 147 2.04 3.27 1.35
N SER A 148 1.60 4.14 0.43
CA SER A 148 0.83 3.75 -0.76
C SER A 148 1.14 4.67 -1.95
N LEU A 149 1.30 4.08 -3.13
CA LEU A 149 1.36 4.79 -4.41
C LEU A 149 -0.03 5.28 -4.84
N MET A 150 -1.09 4.57 -4.44
CA MET A 150 -2.47 4.97 -4.72
C MET A 150 -2.94 6.04 -3.73
N TYR A 151 -3.95 6.81 -4.13
CA TYR A 151 -4.71 7.63 -3.20
C TYR A 151 -5.35 6.72 -2.16
N ALA A 152 -4.86 6.81 -0.92
CA ALA A 152 -5.33 5.97 0.17
C ALA A 152 -5.63 6.82 1.40
N CYS A 153 -6.70 6.46 2.10
CA CYS A 153 -6.96 6.96 3.43
C CYS A 153 -6.32 6.03 4.45
N ILE A 154 -5.58 6.58 5.41
CA ILE A 154 -4.93 5.81 6.49
C ILE A 154 -5.97 5.03 7.31
N ASP A 155 -7.11 5.68 7.62
CA ASP A 155 -8.16 5.06 8.45
C ASP A 155 -9.07 4.10 7.66
N HIS A 156 -9.08 4.19 6.32
CA HIS A 156 -9.96 3.41 5.45
C HIS A 156 -9.20 2.87 4.23
N PRO A 157 -8.28 1.91 4.41
CA PRO A 157 -7.39 1.42 3.35
C PRO A 157 -8.09 0.56 2.29
N ASP A 158 -9.31 0.08 2.57
CA ASP A 158 -10.13 -0.71 1.65
C ASP A 158 -10.95 0.15 0.68
N VAL A 159 -11.03 1.46 0.93
CA VAL A 159 -11.72 2.37 0.02
C VAL A 159 -10.80 2.63 -1.18
N ALA A 160 -11.15 2.05 -2.32
CA ALA A 160 -10.50 2.36 -3.58
C ALA A 160 -10.85 3.80 -3.99
N ILE A 161 -9.85 4.68 -3.96
CA ILE A 161 -9.99 6.04 -4.48
C ILE A 161 -9.36 6.05 -5.87
N PRO A 162 -10.14 6.22 -6.94
CA PRO A 162 -9.63 6.16 -8.30
C PRO A 162 -8.65 7.30 -8.57
N GLU A 163 -7.82 7.12 -9.60
CA GLU A 163 -6.96 8.20 -10.04
C GLU A 163 -7.75 9.43 -10.51
N LEU A 164 -7.19 10.60 -10.22
CA LEU A 164 -7.76 11.89 -10.61
C LEU A 164 -7.44 12.20 -12.07
N GLU A 165 -8.16 11.53 -12.96
CA GLU A 165 -8.11 11.78 -14.39
C GLU A 165 -9.38 12.50 -14.86
N PRO A 166 -9.32 13.34 -15.91
CA PRO A 166 -10.50 14.06 -16.39
C PRO A 166 -11.69 13.14 -16.74
N ARG A 167 -11.42 11.90 -17.15
CA ARG A 167 -12.46 10.89 -17.44
C ARG A 167 -13.20 10.40 -16.18
N THR A 168 -12.52 10.33 -15.04
CA THR A 168 -13.10 9.98 -13.73
C THR A 168 -14.14 11.00 -13.29
N PHE A 169 -13.98 12.26 -13.72
CA PHE A 169 -14.95 13.32 -13.46
C PHE A 169 -16.04 13.42 -14.51
N SER A 170 -16.15 12.47 -15.44
CA SER A 170 -17.14 12.49 -16.52
C SER A 170 -18.29 11.53 -16.26
N PHE A 171 -19.51 12.05 -16.07
CA PHE A 171 -20.72 11.22 -15.97
C PHE A 171 -21.08 10.46 -17.26
N ASN A 172 -20.45 10.82 -18.40
CA ASN A 172 -20.61 10.12 -19.68
C ASN A 172 -19.61 8.96 -19.84
N SER A 173 -18.66 8.79 -18.91
CA SER A 173 -17.70 7.69 -18.91
C SER A 173 -18.08 6.67 -17.84
N PRO A 174 -17.93 5.36 -18.09
CA PRO A 174 -18.12 4.34 -17.05
C PRO A 174 -17.26 4.56 -15.80
N HIS A 175 -16.14 5.28 -15.93
CA HIS A 175 -15.22 5.60 -14.84
C HIS A 175 -15.72 6.71 -13.89
N GLY A 176 -16.69 7.53 -14.32
CA GLY A 176 -17.20 8.66 -13.55
C GLY A 176 -18.72 8.72 -13.45
N ALA A 177 -19.41 7.73 -14.05
CA ALA A 177 -20.85 7.54 -13.92
C ALA A 177 -21.16 6.85 -12.58
N CYS A 178 -22.29 7.23 -11.97
CA CYS A 178 -22.80 6.66 -10.72
C CYS A 178 -23.36 5.25 -10.92
#